data_AF-A0A537VJR3-F1
#
_entry.id   AF-A0A537VJR3-F1
#
_cell.length_a   1.000
_cell.length_b   1.000
_cell.length_c   1.000
_cell.angle_alpha   90.00
_cell.angle_beta   90.00
_cell.angle_gamma   90.00
#
_symmetry.space_group_name_H-M   'P 1'
#
loop_
_entity.id
_entity.type
_entity.pdbx_description
1 polymer ?
#
loop_
_entity_poly.entity_id
_entity_poly.type
_entity_poly.pdbx_seq_one_letter_code
_entity_poly.pdbx_strand_id
1 'polypeptide(L)'
;MKDVAFRVPDAEEAYRIAVGRGARAVQEPTVAEDEHGKVVRASIATYDETIHSFVQRADYSGPFLPGYRAVDKPGGPDVGIKAVDHVVGNVELGKMNTWAAYYADIMGFSNLVHFRDDQISTEYTALMSKVMWDGVGRVKLPINEPAPGKKKSQIDEYLDFYR
;
A
#
# COMPACT_ATOMS: atom_id res chain seq x y z
N MET A 1 1.07 -9.49 1.02
CA MET A 1 -0.19 -8.89 0.51
C MET A 1 0.01 -8.65 -0.97
N LYS A 2 -0.93 -8.99 -1.86
CA LYS A 2 -0.64 -8.89 -3.30
C LYS A 2 -0.80 -7.48 -3.86
N ASP A 3 -1.86 -6.77 -3.47
CA ASP A 3 -2.20 -5.45 -4.03
C ASP A 3 -2.77 -4.54 -2.94
N VAL A 4 -2.29 -3.30 -2.88
CA VAL A 4 -2.94 -2.21 -2.14
C VAL A 4 -3.42 -1.19 -3.17
N ALA A 5 -4.74 -1.19 -3.41
CA ALA A 5 -5.36 -0.37 -4.43
C ALA A 5 -5.72 1.04 -3.91
N PHE A 6 -5.44 2.07 -4.71
CA PHE A 6 -5.80 3.45 -4.45
C PHE A 6 -6.91 3.91 -5.37
N ARG A 7 -7.97 4.47 -4.80
CA ARG A 7 -8.95 5.22 -5.59
C ARG A 7 -8.32 6.54 -6.02
N VAL A 8 -8.28 6.78 -7.33
CA VAL A 8 -7.72 8.01 -7.92
C VAL A 8 -8.76 8.69 -8.82
N PRO A 9 -8.63 10.01 -9.06
CA PRO A 9 -9.47 10.70 -10.03
C PRO A 9 -9.22 10.24 -11.47
N ASP A 10 -7.96 9.99 -11.81
CA ASP A 10 -7.50 9.57 -13.14
C ASP A 10 -6.43 8.47 -13.00
N ALA A 11 -6.74 7.27 -13.48
CA ALA A 11 -5.81 6.13 -13.38
C ALA A 11 -4.73 6.15 -14.47
N GLU A 12 -5.02 6.72 -15.64
CA GLU A 12 -4.06 6.86 -16.73
C GLU A 12 -2.97 7.88 -16.38
N GLU A 13 -3.39 9.03 -15.86
CA GLU A 13 -2.48 10.07 -15.41
C GLU A 13 -1.60 9.59 -14.25
N ALA A 14 -2.19 8.98 -13.23
CA ALA A 14 -1.45 8.44 -12.09
C ALA A 14 -0.39 7.42 -12.52
N TYR A 15 -0.76 6.50 -13.42
CA TYR A 15 0.14 5.51 -13.99
C TYR A 15 1.28 6.16 -14.79
N ARG A 16 0.93 7.06 -15.73
CA ARG A 16 1.90 7.75 -16.59
C ARG A 16 2.91 8.54 -15.77
N ILE A 17 2.47 9.26 -14.74
CA ILE A 17 3.35 10.01 -13.85
C ILE A 17 4.26 9.07 -13.07
N ALA A 18 3.71 8.02 -12.45
CA ALA A 18 4.49 7.08 -11.65
C ALA A 18 5.56 6.36 -12.50
N VAL A 19 5.18 5.82 -13.66
CA VAL A 19 6.12 5.17 -14.59
C VAL A 19 7.13 6.16 -15.14
N GLY A 20 6.70 7.37 -15.49
CA GLY A 20 7.60 8.45 -15.94
C GLY A 20 8.62 8.88 -14.90
N ARG A 21 8.34 8.68 -13.61
CA ARG A 21 9.27 8.90 -12.48
C ARG A 21 10.14 7.70 -12.16
N GLY A 22 9.98 6.58 -12.87
CA GLY A 22 10.80 5.38 -12.71
C GLY A 22 10.12 4.20 -12.02
N ALA A 23 8.80 4.25 -11.77
CA ALA A 23 8.09 3.08 -11.27
C ALA A 23 8.13 1.94 -12.29
N ARG A 24 8.29 0.70 -11.81
CA ARG A 24 8.16 -0.47 -12.67
C ARG A 24 6.69 -0.72 -13.00
N ALA A 25 6.35 -0.59 -14.28
CA ALA A 25 5.04 -0.93 -14.83
C ALA A 25 4.68 -2.41 -14.54
N VAL A 26 3.42 -2.65 -14.15
CA VAL A 26 2.85 -4.00 -14.01
C VAL A 26 1.68 -4.20 -14.95
N GLN A 27 0.74 -3.26 -14.97
CA GLN A 27 -0.41 -3.28 -15.88
C GLN A 27 -0.64 -1.86 -16.40
N GLU A 28 -0.59 -1.69 -17.72
CA GLU A 28 -1.01 -0.44 -18.37
C GLU A 28 -2.50 -0.16 -18.12
N PRO A 29 -2.97 1.09 -18.29
CA PRO A 29 -4.37 1.41 -18.08
C PRO A 29 -5.31 0.58 -18.96
N THR A 30 -6.29 -0.03 -18.32
CA THR A 30 -7.34 -0.83 -18.96
C THR A 30 -8.70 -0.38 -18.48
N VAL A 31 -9.68 -0.37 -19.38
CA VAL A 31 -11.07 -0.06 -19.10
C VAL A 31 -11.85 -1.36 -18.92
N ALA A 32 -12.62 -1.45 -17.84
CA ALA A 32 -13.65 -2.46 -17.65
C ALA A 32 -15.01 -1.77 -17.57
N GLU A 33 -16.04 -2.37 -18.17
CA GLU A 33 -17.37 -1.79 -18.30
C GLU A 33 -18.45 -2.87 -18.14
N ASP A 34 -19.55 -2.51 -17.49
CA ASP A 34 -20.80 -3.25 -17.50
C ASP A 34 -22.00 -2.28 -17.45
N GLU A 35 -23.20 -2.80 -17.19
CA GLU A 35 -24.44 -2.00 -17.12
C GLU A 35 -24.43 -0.87 -16.07
N HIS A 36 -23.49 -0.90 -15.12
CA HIS A 36 -23.36 0.11 -14.07
C HIS A 36 -22.32 1.20 -14.35
N GLY A 37 -21.66 1.15 -15.52
CA GLY A 37 -20.72 2.17 -16.00
C GLY A 37 -19.29 1.64 -16.19
N LYS A 38 -18.30 2.52 -16.02
CA LYS A 38 -16.89 2.26 -16.40
C LYS A 38 -15.92 2.38 -15.22
N VAL A 39 -14.91 1.52 -15.20
CA VAL A 39 -13.76 1.61 -14.30
C VAL A 39 -12.47 1.54 -15.10
N VAL A 40 -11.54 2.46 -14.85
CA VAL A 40 -10.17 2.40 -15.38
C VAL A 40 -9.22 1.92 -14.30
N ARG A 41 -8.36 0.97 -14.65
CA ARG A 41 -7.35 0.40 -13.75
C ARG A 41 -5.99 0.34 -14.40
N ALA A 42 -4.96 0.66 -13.62
CA ALA A 42 -3.55 0.48 -13.98
C ALA A 42 -2.79 0.04 -12.72
N SER A 43 -1.58 -0.51 -12.84
CA SER A 43 -0.79 -0.88 -11.67
C SER A 43 0.72 -0.77 -11.86
N ILE A 44 1.40 -0.47 -10.76
CA ILE A 44 2.87 -0.41 -10.64
C ILE A 44 3.34 -1.33 -9.52
N ALA A 45 4.59 -1.79 -9.59
CA ALA A 45 5.18 -2.61 -8.54
C ALA A 45 5.67 -1.75 -7.37
N THR A 46 5.63 -2.30 -6.16
CA THR A 46 6.36 -1.77 -4.99
C THR A 46 7.30 -2.86 -4.44
N TYR A 47 7.60 -2.85 -3.14
CA TYR A 47 8.42 -3.86 -2.49
C TYR A 47 7.90 -5.30 -2.68
N ASP A 48 8.85 -6.22 -2.81
CA ASP A 48 8.64 -7.64 -3.09
C ASP A 48 7.75 -7.87 -4.32
N GLU A 49 6.74 -8.72 -4.17
CA GLU A 49 5.75 -9.01 -5.20
C GLU A 49 4.48 -8.15 -5.10
N THR A 50 4.47 -7.18 -4.19
CA THR A 50 3.32 -6.31 -3.93
C THR A 50 3.19 -5.29 -5.07
N ILE A 51 1.95 -5.00 -5.45
CA ILE A 51 1.64 -3.96 -6.44
C ILE A 51 0.72 -2.91 -5.83
N HIS A 52 0.64 -1.77 -6.52
CA HIS A 52 -0.35 -0.75 -6.28
C HIS A 52 -1.23 -0.55 -7.50
N SER A 53 -2.50 -0.94 -7.41
CA SER A 53 -3.50 -0.61 -8.41
C SER A 53 -4.02 0.83 -8.24
N PHE A 54 -4.02 1.62 -9.31
CA PHE A 54 -4.79 2.85 -9.43
C PHE A 54 -6.19 2.53 -9.95
N VAL A 55 -7.23 2.99 -9.26
CA VAL A 55 -8.63 2.69 -9.58
C VAL A 55 -9.43 3.98 -9.75
N GLN A 56 -9.76 4.32 -10.99
CA GLN A 56 -10.68 5.39 -11.34
C GLN A 56 -12.07 4.79 -11.54
N ARG A 57 -13.00 5.12 -10.64
CA ARG A 57 -14.35 4.54 -10.58
C ARG A 57 -15.45 5.55 -10.25
N ALA A 58 -15.22 6.83 -10.55
CA ALA A 58 -16.22 7.87 -10.29
C ALA A 58 -17.51 7.65 -11.12
N ASP A 59 -17.37 7.11 -12.33
CA ASP A 59 -18.47 6.84 -13.26
C ASP A 59 -18.99 5.39 -13.18
N TYR A 60 -18.84 4.75 -12.02
CA TYR A 60 -19.28 3.38 -11.79
C TYR A 60 -20.17 3.28 -10.55
N SER A 61 -21.39 2.79 -10.74
CA SER A 61 -22.43 2.68 -9.70
C SER A 61 -22.68 1.26 -9.21
N GLY A 62 -21.95 0.27 -9.75
CA GLY A 62 -22.14 -1.14 -9.42
C GLY A 62 -21.60 -1.50 -8.03
N PRO A 63 -21.86 -2.74 -7.56
CA PRO A 63 -21.60 -3.13 -6.18
C PRO A 63 -20.12 -3.11 -5.80
N PHE A 64 -19.21 -3.36 -6.75
CA PHE A 64 -17.77 -3.32 -6.51
C PHE A 64 -16.97 -2.91 -7.75
N LEU A 65 -16.87 -3.79 -8.74
CA LEU A 65 -16.20 -3.61 -10.03
C LEU A 65 -16.98 -4.38 -11.11
N PRO A 66 -16.78 -4.08 -12.41
CA PRO A 66 -17.41 -4.84 -13.47
C PRO A 66 -17.18 -6.35 -13.35
N GLY A 67 -18.23 -7.14 -13.54
CA GLY A 67 -18.20 -8.60 -13.41
C GLY A 67 -18.34 -9.14 -11.97
N TYR A 68 -18.48 -8.26 -10.96
CA TYR A 68 -18.82 -8.65 -9.60
C TYR A 68 -20.31 -8.45 -9.34
N ARG A 69 -20.92 -9.40 -8.62
CA ARG A 69 -22.30 -9.31 -8.15
C ARG A 69 -22.36 -9.14 -6.64
N ALA A 70 -23.38 -8.46 -6.16
CA ALA A 70 -23.70 -8.45 -4.74
C ALA A 70 -24.03 -9.88 -4.27
N VAL A 71 -23.58 -10.21 -3.06
CA VAL A 71 -23.94 -11.44 -2.35
C VAL A 71 -24.44 -11.05 -0.97
N ASP A 72 -25.26 -11.90 -0.36
CA ASP A 72 -25.75 -11.66 0.98
C ASP A 72 -24.59 -11.53 1.97
N LYS A 73 -24.66 -10.50 2.81
CA LYS A 73 -23.63 -10.25 3.82
C LYS A 73 -23.58 -11.46 4.77
N PRO A 74 -22.40 -12.07 5.02
CA PRO A 74 -22.29 -13.12 6.02
C PRO A 74 -22.79 -12.59 7.36
N GLY A 75 -23.67 -13.34 8.01
CA GLY A 75 -24.30 -12.96 9.27
C GLY A 75 -23.28 -12.77 10.40
N GLY A 76 -23.60 -11.93 11.37
CA GLY A 76 -22.79 -11.68 12.56
C GLY A 76 -23.13 -10.35 13.21
N PRO A 77 -22.79 -10.15 14.50
CA PRO A 77 -22.94 -8.86 15.14
C PRO A 77 -22.04 -7.81 14.47
N ASP A 78 -22.45 -6.54 14.52
CA ASP A 78 -21.58 -5.45 14.11
C ASP A 78 -20.33 -5.40 15.00
N VAL A 79 -19.15 -5.38 14.38
CA VAL A 79 -17.85 -5.32 15.05
C VAL A 79 -17.24 -3.91 15.03
N GLY A 80 -17.95 -2.93 14.44
CA GLY A 80 -17.56 -1.52 14.48
C GLY A 80 -16.45 -1.10 13.52
N ILE A 81 -15.92 -2.00 12.67
CA ILE A 81 -14.89 -1.68 11.67
C ILE A 81 -15.50 -0.76 10.58
N LYS A 82 -14.84 0.36 10.31
CA LYS A 82 -15.34 1.38 9.37
C LYS A 82 -14.51 1.50 8.08
N ALA A 83 -13.19 1.52 8.21
CA ALA A 83 -12.29 1.75 7.11
C ALA A 83 -10.89 1.23 7.44
N VAL A 84 -10.06 1.10 6.40
CA VAL A 84 -8.61 0.90 6.55
C VAL A 84 -7.99 2.25 6.92
N ASP A 85 -7.27 2.32 8.04
CA ASP A 85 -6.55 3.53 8.46
C ASP A 85 -5.13 3.61 7.88
N HIS A 86 -4.41 2.48 7.86
CA HIS A 86 -3.06 2.39 7.33
C HIS A 86 -2.73 0.95 6.89
N VAL A 87 -1.69 0.81 6.07
CA VAL A 87 -1.14 -0.50 5.67
C VAL A 87 0.36 -0.50 5.89
N VAL A 88 0.86 -1.47 6.65
CA VAL A 88 2.29 -1.56 7.00
C VAL A 88 3.02 -2.45 5.99
N GLY A 89 4.17 -1.97 5.50
CA GLY A 89 5.13 -2.74 4.70
C GLY A 89 6.38 -3.08 5.50
N ASN A 90 6.69 -4.36 5.65
CA ASN A 90 7.95 -4.82 6.26
C ASN A 90 8.96 -5.11 5.14
N VAL A 91 10.14 -4.50 5.21
CA VAL A 91 11.18 -4.60 4.18
C VAL A 91 12.50 -5.04 4.79
N GLU A 92 13.45 -5.49 3.96
CA GLU A 92 14.73 -5.98 4.45
C GLU A 92 15.59 -4.90 5.12
N LEU A 93 16.53 -5.33 5.94
CA LEU A 93 17.50 -4.45 6.60
C LEU A 93 18.19 -3.52 5.58
N GLY A 94 18.12 -2.21 5.83
CA GLY A 94 18.71 -1.18 4.98
C GLY A 94 17.85 -0.77 3.77
N LYS A 95 16.65 -1.35 3.62
CA LYS A 95 15.72 -1.03 2.52
C LYS A 95 14.64 -0.03 2.89
N MET A 96 14.43 0.31 4.17
CA MET A 96 13.41 1.28 4.58
C MET A 96 13.59 2.62 3.87
N ASN A 97 14.81 3.15 3.83
CA ASN A 97 15.08 4.42 3.14
C ASN A 97 14.89 4.33 1.63
N THR A 98 15.15 3.16 1.03
CA THR A 98 14.92 2.93 -0.40
C THR A 98 13.43 3.03 -0.72
N TRP A 99 12.58 2.36 0.08
CA TRP A 99 11.15 2.35 -0.15
C TRP A 99 10.46 3.65 0.30
N ALA A 100 10.95 4.30 1.34
CA ALA A 100 10.52 5.66 1.68
C ALA A 100 10.80 6.66 0.54
N ALA A 101 11.99 6.59 -0.07
CA ALA A 101 12.33 7.39 -1.24
C ALA A 101 11.44 7.02 -2.45
N TYR A 102 11.18 5.73 -2.68
CA TYR A 102 10.23 5.29 -3.71
C TYR A 102 8.86 5.99 -3.55
N TYR A 103 8.25 5.94 -2.37
CA TYR A 103 6.95 6.61 -2.15
C TYR A 103 7.02 8.12 -2.32
N ALA A 104 8.13 8.74 -1.93
CA ALA A 104 8.33 10.18 -2.10
C ALA A 104 8.48 10.57 -3.58
N ASP A 105 9.44 9.95 -4.27
CA ASP A 105 9.84 10.34 -5.62
C ASP A 105 8.82 9.88 -6.66
N ILE A 106 8.26 8.67 -6.52
CA ILE A 106 7.30 8.11 -7.46
C ILE A 106 5.89 8.66 -7.18
N MET A 107 5.41 8.50 -5.95
CA MET A 107 4.01 8.75 -5.60
C MET A 107 3.76 10.15 -5.03
N GLY A 108 4.82 10.94 -4.81
CA GLY A 108 4.69 12.30 -4.24
C GLY A 108 4.31 12.30 -2.76
N PHE A 109 4.48 11.19 -2.05
CA PHE A 109 4.17 11.12 -0.62
C PHE A 109 5.26 11.85 0.18
N SER A 110 4.93 12.26 1.40
CA SER A 110 5.92 12.82 2.32
C SER A 110 6.14 11.90 3.52
N ASN A 111 7.19 12.14 4.29
CA ASN A 111 7.40 11.43 5.55
C ASN A 111 6.63 12.16 6.66
N LEU A 112 5.67 11.47 7.28
CA LEU A 112 4.85 12.01 8.37
C LEU A 112 5.61 11.93 9.71
N VAL A 113 6.10 10.73 10.04
CA VAL A 113 6.79 10.42 11.30
C VAL A 113 7.88 9.41 11.01
N HIS A 114 9.01 9.57 11.71
CA HIS A 114 10.11 8.60 11.73
C HIS A 114 10.33 8.16 13.17
N PHE A 115 10.26 6.85 13.41
CA PHE A 115 10.58 6.22 14.67
C PHE A 115 11.94 5.52 14.56
N ARG A 116 12.83 5.85 15.49
CA ARG A 116 14.14 5.23 15.62
C ARG A 116 14.10 4.02 16.56
N ASP A 117 15.16 3.24 16.55
CA ASP A 117 15.31 2.03 17.35
C ASP A 117 15.22 2.29 18.86
N ASP A 118 15.78 3.41 19.34
CA ASP A 118 15.65 3.88 20.72
C ASP A 118 14.22 4.28 21.12
N GLN A 119 13.33 4.48 20.15
CA GLN A 119 11.92 4.81 20.37
C GLN A 119 10.98 3.59 20.26
N ILE A 120 11.40 2.54 19.54
CA ILE A 120 10.66 1.27 19.40
C ILE A 120 11.61 0.10 19.67
N SER A 121 12.02 -0.02 20.93
CA SER A 121 12.80 -1.15 21.44
C SER A 121 12.11 -1.82 22.63
N THR A 122 12.12 -3.14 22.65
CA THR A 122 11.98 -3.95 23.88
C THR A 122 13.37 -4.31 24.40
N GLU A 123 13.46 -4.97 25.55
CA GLU A 123 14.74 -5.49 26.08
C GLU A 123 15.46 -6.45 25.09
N TYR A 124 14.73 -7.02 24.12
CA TYR A 124 15.22 -8.09 23.25
C TYR A 124 15.23 -7.75 21.75
N THR A 125 14.35 -6.87 21.26
CA THR A 125 14.17 -6.55 19.83
C THR A 125 13.95 -5.06 19.61
N ALA A 126 14.34 -4.56 18.44
CA ALA A 126 14.05 -3.20 17.99
C ALA A 126 13.62 -3.20 16.51
N LEU A 127 12.92 -2.15 16.10
CA LEU A 127 12.64 -1.86 14.69
C LEU A 127 12.72 -0.36 14.43
N MET A 128 13.00 -0.01 13.18
CA MET A 128 12.86 1.36 12.70
C MET A 128 11.63 1.46 11.80
N SER A 129 10.95 2.61 11.83
CA SER A 129 9.74 2.81 11.04
C SER A 129 9.65 4.21 10.46
N LYS A 130 9.33 4.33 9.17
CA LYS A 130 8.99 5.60 8.50
C LYS A 130 7.57 5.54 7.97
N VAL A 131 6.75 6.52 8.34
CA VAL A 131 5.36 6.58 7.90
C VAL A 131 5.26 7.51 6.69
N MET A 132 5.04 6.93 5.51
CA MET A 132 4.78 7.69 4.29
C MET A 132 3.30 8.01 4.18
N TRP A 133 2.94 9.23 3.75
CA TRP A 133 1.53 9.64 3.65
C TRP A 133 1.28 10.59 2.49
N ASP A 134 0.02 10.70 2.08
CA ASP A 134 -0.46 11.50 0.95
C ASP A 134 -0.56 13.01 1.22
N GLY A 135 -0.22 13.48 2.43
CA GLY A 135 -0.29 14.89 2.83
C GLY A 135 -1.69 15.40 3.19
N VAL A 136 -2.75 14.63 2.89
CA VAL A 136 -4.15 14.98 3.22
C VAL A 136 -4.78 14.04 4.25
N GLY A 137 -4.03 13.01 4.68
CA GLY A 137 -4.37 12.13 5.79
C GLY A 137 -5.22 10.91 5.43
N ARG A 138 -5.44 10.63 4.13
CA ARG A 138 -6.28 9.49 3.71
C ARG A 138 -5.47 8.21 3.52
N VAL A 139 -4.21 8.32 3.14
CA VAL A 139 -3.31 7.18 2.95
C VAL A 139 -2.11 7.31 3.86
N LYS A 140 -1.85 6.25 4.64
CA LYS A 140 -0.68 6.12 5.51
C LYS A 140 -0.05 4.75 5.29
N LEU A 141 1.24 4.74 4.99
CA LEU A 141 2.05 3.55 4.70
C LEU A 141 3.30 3.54 5.59
N PRO A 142 3.20 3.00 6.82
CA PRO A 142 4.38 2.69 7.63
C PRO A 142 5.26 1.67 6.93
N ILE A 143 6.55 1.99 6.77
CA ILE A 143 7.58 1.10 6.23
C ILE A 143 8.54 0.76 7.37
N ASN A 144 8.62 -0.52 7.70
CA ASN A 144 9.43 -1.04 8.79
C ASN A 144 10.62 -1.83 8.26
N GLU A 145 11.78 -1.69 8.91
CA GLU A 145 12.90 -2.60 8.73
C GLU A 145 13.40 -3.10 10.10
N PRO A 146 14.04 -4.29 10.16
CA PRO A 146 14.61 -4.79 11.41
C PRO A 146 15.70 -3.84 11.93
N ALA A 147 15.87 -3.78 13.24
CA ALA A 147 16.99 -3.09 13.89
C ALA A 147 17.78 -4.05 14.80
N PRO A 148 19.07 -3.78 15.06
CA PRO A 148 19.89 -4.64 15.91
C PRO A 148 19.28 -4.82 17.32
N GLY A 149 19.16 -6.07 17.78
CA GLY A 149 18.67 -6.41 19.12
C GLY A 149 19.39 -7.63 19.69
N LYS A 150 19.20 -7.92 20.99
CA LYS A 150 19.77 -9.11 21.65
C LYS A 150 19.20 -10.43 21.08
N LYS A 151 18.02 -10.37 20.45
CA LYS A 151 17.36 -11.48 19.76
C LYS A 151 16.90 -11.02 18.37
N LYS A 152 16.64 -11.98 17.49
CA LYS A 152 16.11 -11.78 16.13
C LYS A 152 14.83 -10.93 16.17
N SER A 153 14.72 -9.92 15.30
CA SER A 153 13.57 -9.01 15.30
C SER A 153 12.31 -9.70 14.77
N GLN A 154 11.12 -9.26 15.21
CA GLN A 154 9.83 -9.75 14.67
C GLN A 154 9.71 -9.52 13.16
N ILE A 155 10.42 -8.51 12.62
CA ILE A 155 10.48 -8.24 11.19
C ILE A 155 11.33 -9.28 10.46
N ASP A 156 12.46 -9.70 11.03
CA ASP A 156 13.28 -10.77 10.47
C ASP A 156 12.51 -12.09 10.46
N GLU A 157 11.72 -12.36 11.51
CA GLU A 157 10.85 -13.53 11.57
C GLU A 157 9.81 -13.51 10.45
N TYR A 158 9.14 -12.36 10.20
CA TYR A 158 8.21 -12.22 9.08
C TYR A 158 8.88 -12.51 7.72
N LEU A 159 10.05 -11.92 7.46
CA LEU A 159 10.76 -12.08 6.18
C LEU A 159 11.22 -13.51 5.93
N ASP A 160 11.60 -14.23 6.98
CA ASP A 160 11.97 -15.66 6.91
C ASP A 160 10.80 -16.56 6.50
N PHE A 161 9.59 -16.29 6.97
CA PHE A 161 8.40 -17.11 6.67
C PHE A 161 7.67 -16.69 5.39
N TYR A 162 7.89 -15.46 4.94
CA TYR A 162 7.20 -14.90 3.77
C TYR A 162 7.88 -15.27 2.44
N ARG A 163 9.19 -15.54 2.45
CA ARG A 163 9.94 -16.06 1.31
C ARG A 163 9.81 -17.59 1.19
#